data_AF-A0AAW0DU94-F1
#
_entry.id   AF-A0AAW0DU94-F1
#
_cell.length_a   1.000
_cell.length_b   1.000
_cell.length_c   1.000
_cell.angle_alpha   90.00
_cell.angle_beta   90.00
_cell.angle_gamma   90.00
#
_symmetry.space_group_name_H-M   'P 1'
#
loop_
_entity.id
_entity.type
_entity.pdbx_description
1 polymer ?
#
loop_
_entity_poly.entity_id
_entity_poly.type
_entity_poly.pdbx_seq_one_letter_code
_entity_poly.pdbx_strand_id
1 'polypeptide(L)'
;MDHQAVVPLEYAMATPGNCIPANPDISGIGVRVAVYAQTFLSFAPAFLFTYDGKLDLEEEQALLKIYTPLLISSMALLITTGIQQVTIGLGNYHILLVLNLMWMINASALVLCVVPTLEWLDRPEILPVTSRRPRRWKLLEYLPAHSRERHLLFWWPRRHRQLLGVIFVSIHLTGMSVLGLWHWSVMNIKGLDPNLSSAQCFDQITITYLFISFPITNRHIRNLSLAFYSFMAIPVLNIEIAVMIVNVIGWVIVSPVRRALNKILPQTVVFLYTWFILKAYGRDWGWLEPRLKCIVAVLLPLIIAIHTVIDIELTIRRNAAVIGNDEKQWTFGQVLALLLVMLPLFQAAAMFLTGTPLGKRVWRWFLNVRHGEKRISIRWWISGLLVPSQPWSDVHREVDEAIRRSRASCANLRYEIAQLDGVALPCVAASTIFSIGSLLFMADQILKITDETFTFPGHPPLIHPTIKAPDSSPPIPSKPLPGKRRKLSRSKKRVFRATSEARANLALKQLKDTITEARDSVSTAQSVRFPDIQDQSRYIAVNTHLRHLLAILDTALTATKSLSMSGACQLHRRRGYRHPTYVQELK
;
A
#
# COMPACT_ATOMS: atom_id res chain seq x y z
N MET A 1 -52.72 -41.84 -19.22
CA MET A 1 -51.91 -40.87 -18.47
C MET A 1 -50.47 -41.31 -18.65
N ASP A 2 -49.87 -40.73 -19.67
CA ASP A 2 -48.72 -41.29 -20.38
C ASP A 2 -47.42 -41.08 -19.64
N HIS A 3 -46.65 -42.16 -19.54
CA HIS A 3 -45.24 -42.17 -19.19
C HIS A 3 -44.50 -41.24 -20.17
N GLN A 4 -44.06 -40.08 -19.68
CA GLN A 4 -43.07 -39.26 -20.37
C GLN A 4 -41.82 -40.12 -20.57
N ALA A 5 -41.58 -40.48 -21.83
CA ALA A 5 -40.33 -41.04 -22.29
C ALA A 5 -39.20 -40.09 -21.91
N VAL A 6 -38.43 -40.48 -20.90
CA VAL A 6 -37.14 -39.89 -20.59
C VAL A 6 -36.29 -40.15 -21.83
N VAL A 7 -36.11 -39.12 -22.66
CA VAL A 7 -35.16 -39.13 -23.76
C VAL A 7 -33.81 -39.50 -23.16
N PRO A 8 -33.21 -40.66 -23.51
CA PRO A 8 -31.89 -41.00 -23.00
C PRO A 8 -30.96 -39.89 -23.47
N LEU A 9 -30.39 -39.15 -22.51
CA LEU A 9 -29.28 -38.25 -22.78
C LEU A 9 -28.29 -39.05 -23.61
N GLU A 10 -28.07 -38.59 -24.83
CA GLU A 10 -27.09 -39.10 -25.76
C GLU A 10 -25.75 -39.05 -25.03
N TYR A 11 -25.37 -40.18 -24.43
CA TYR A 11 -24.06 -40.41 -23.86
C TYR A 11 -23.11 -40.31 -25.04
N ALA A 12 -22.57 -39.11 -25.25
CA ALA A 12 -21.54 -38.85 -26.24
C ALA A 12 -20.53 -39.99 -26.12
N MET A 13 -20.47 -40.83 -27.15
CA MET A 13 -19.64 -42.03 -27.13
C MET A 13 -18.22 -41.58 -26.83
N ALA A 14 -17.75 -41.93 -25.64
CA ALA A 14 -16.40 -41.64 -25.20
C ALA A 14 -15.44 -42.14 -26.29
N THR A 15 -14.68 -41.24 -26.87
CA THR A 15 -13.59 -41.62 -27.77
C THR A 15 -12.70 -42.60 -27.01
N PRO A 16 -12.38 -43.79 -27.58
CA PRO A 16 -11.64 -44.82 -26.86
C PRO A 16 -10.32 -44.25 -26.34
N GLY A 17 -10.25 -44.00 -25.02
CA GLY A 17 -9.13 -43.32 -24.36
C GLY A 17 -9.54 -42.22 -23.36
N ASN A 18 -10.69 -41.57 -23.54
CA ASN A 18 -11.16 -40.51 -22.64
C ASN A 18 -12.20 -41.07 -21.65
N CYS A 19 -11.81 -41.23 -20.39
CA CYS A 19 -12.67 -41.77 -19.35
C CYS A 19 -13.10 -40.76 -18.29
N ILE A 20 -12.54 -39.54 -18.33
CA ILE A 20 -12.99 -38.43 -17.50
C ILE A 20 -13.66 -37.40 -18.43
N PRO A 21 -14.95 -37.09 -18.25
CA PRO A 21 -15.59 -36.04 -19.05
C PRO A 21 -14.98 -34.70 -18.70
N ALA A 22 -14.50 -33.94 -19.69
CA ALA A 22 -13.95 -32.61 -19.47
C ALA A 22 -14.98 -31.68 -18.84
N ASN A 23 -14.56 -30.87 -17.86
CA ASN A 23 -15.38 -29.81 -17.28
C ASN A 23 -14.62 -28.46 -17.30
N PRO A 24 -14.68 -27.71 -18.41
CA PRO A 24 -13.98 -26.44 -18.56
C PRO A 24 -14.46 -25.35 -17.58
N ASP A 25 -15.60 -25.51 -16.90
CA ASP A 25 -16.04 -24.56 -15.86
C ASP A 25 -15.32 -24.76 -14.52
N ILE A 26 -14.57 -25.85 -14.36
CA ILE A 26 -13.77 -26.14 -13.16
C ILE A 26 -12.30 -26.03 -13.47
N SER A 27 -11.84 -26.77 -14.47
CA SER A 27 -10.43 -26.89 -14.80
C SER A 27 -10.02 -25.97 -15.95
N GLY A 28 -10.95 -25.24 -16.56
CA GLY A 28 -10.65 -24.41 -17.71
C GLY A 28 -9.71 -23.24 -17.40
N ILE A 29 -8.96 -22.84 -18.42
CA ILE A 29 -7.87 -21.86 -18.30
C ILE A 29 -8.35 -20.52 -17.71
N GLY A 30 -9.53 -20.03 -18.10
CA GLY A 30 -10.04 -18.74 -17.61
C GLY A 30 -10.36 -18.76 -16.11
N VAL A 31 -10.93 -19.86 -15.59
CA VAL A 31 -11.19 -20.02 -14.15
C VAL A 31 -9.86 -20.07 -13.39
N ARG A 32 -8.90 -20.88 -13.84
CA ARG A 32 -7.58 -20.98 -13.18
C ARG A 32 -6.87 -19.63 -13.15
N VAL A 33 -6.77 -18.95 -14.30
CA VAL A 33 -6.14 -17.62 -14.42
C VAL A 33 -6.84 -16.61 -13.52
N ALA A 34 -8.17 -16.63 -13.45
CA ALA A 34 -8.92 -15.74 -12.57
C ALA A 34 -8.57 -15.96 -11.10
N VAL A 35 -8.61 -17.20 -10.62
CA VAL A 35 -8.30 -17.52 -9.23
C VAL A 35 -6.82 -17.22 -8.92
N TYR A 36 -5.89 -17.54 -9.83
CA TYR A 36 -4.47 -17.21 -9.68
C TYR A 36 -4.28 -15.70 -9.55
N ALA A 37 -4.84 -14.93 -10.46
CA ALA A 37 -4.72 -13.47 -10.47
C ALA A 37 -5.31 -12.85 -9.18
N GLN A 38 -6.52 -13.25 -8.77
CA GLN A 38 -7.12 -12.76 -7.53
C GLN A 38 -6.27 -13.10 -6.30
N THR A 39 -5.74 -14.32 -6.23
CA THR A 39 -4.87 -14.76 -5.14
C THR A 39 -3.58 -13.92 -5.10
N PHE A 40 -2.86 -13.79 -6.21
CA PHE A 40 -1.60 -13.04 -6.25
C PHE A 40 -1.78 -11.53 -6.06
N LEU A 41 -2.85 -10.95 -6.59
CA LEU A 41 -3.17 -9.53 -6.37
C LEU A 41 -3.44 -9.20 -4.91
N SER A 42 -3.93 -10.17 -4.12
CA SER A 42 -4.15 -9.97 -2.68
C SER A 42 -2.85 -9.89 -1.86
N PHE A 43 -1.78 -10.55 -2.30
CA PHE A 43 -0.48 -10.54 -1.60
C PHE A 43 0.27 -9.22 -1.75
N ALA A 44 0.12 -8.51 -2.88
CA ALA A 44 0.81 -7.25 -3.13
C ALA A 44 0.52 -6.17 -2.05
N PRO A 45 -0.74 -5.80 -1.76
CA PRO A 45 -1.05 -4.85 -0.69
C PRO A 45 -0.68 -5.38 0.69
N ALA A 46 -0.83 -6.69 0.94
CA ALA A 46 -0.39 -7.29 2.19
C ALA A 46 1.11 -7.12 2.42
N PHE A 47 1.94 -7.37 1.41
CA PHE A 47 3.38 -7.14 1.48
C PHE A 47 3.71 -5.67 1.73
N LEU A 48 3.03 -4.75 1.03
CA LEU A 48 3.29 -3.31 1.15
C LEU A 48 2.93 -2.76 2.54
N PHE A 49 1.79 -3.17 3.09
CA PHE A 49 1.34 -2.71 4.41
C PHE A 49 2.07 -3.40 5.57
N THR A 50 2.65 -4.58 5.35
CA THR A 50 3.42 -5.28 6.39
C THR A 50 4.91 -4.99 6.38
N TYR A 51 5.41 -4.33 5.32
CA TYR A 51 6.83 -4.07 5.12
C TYR A 51 7.46 -3.28 6.27
N ASP A 52 6.68 -2.39 6.90
CA ASP A 52 7.16 -1.57 7.99
C ASP A 52 7.05 -2.23 9.38
N GLY A 53 6.49 -3.45 9.43
CA GLY A 53 6.27 -4.26 10.63
C GLY A 53 5.13 -3.79 11.52
N LYS A 54 4.27 -2.88 11.05
CA LYS A 54 3.13 -2.36 11.81
C LYS A 54 1.94 -2.19 10.88
N LEU A 55 0.84 -2.89 11.14
CA LEU A 55 -0.38 -2.72 10.38
C LEU A 55 -1.26 -1.66 11.07
N ASP A 56 -1.40 -0.50 10.45
CA ASP A 56 -2.34 0.49 10.97
C ASP A 56 -3.81 0.09 10.73
N LEU A 57 -4.75 0.78 11.39
CA LEU A 57 -6.17 0.45 11.28
C LEU A 57 -6.74 0.71 9.86
N GLU A 58 -6.16 1.66 9.11
CA GLU A 58 -6.62 1.99 7.76
C GLU A 58 -6.12 0.95 6.75
N GLU A 59 -4.86 0.54 6.86
CA GLU A 59 -4.21 -0.53 6.11
C GLU A 59 -4.90 -1.88 6.34
N GLU A 60 -5.24 -2.17 7.59
CA GLU A 60 -6.02 -3.37 7.92
C GLU A 60 -7.42 -3.36 7.28
N GLN A 61 -8.12 -2.22 7.34
CA GLN A 61 -9.42 -2.09 6.67
C GLN A 61 -9.29 -2.20 5.14
N ALA A 62 -8.19 -1.68 4.59
CA ALA A 62 -7.85 -1.81 3.20
C ALA A 62 -7.63 -3.29 2.83
N LEU A 63 -6.85 -4.05 3.63
CA LEU A 63 -6.70 -5.49 3.43
C LEU A 63 -8.06 -6.20 3.49
N LEU A 64 -8.86 -5.96 4.51
CA LEU A 64 -10.17 -6.62 4.63
C LEU A 64 -11.03 -6.37 3.37
N LYS A 65 -11.01 -5.16 2.80
CA LYS A 65 -11.73 -4.85 1.56
C LYS A 65 -11.21 -5.64 0.35
N ILE A 66 -9.90 -5.85 0.24
CA ILE A 66 -9.27 -6.62 -0.87
C ILE A 66 -9.63 -8.10 -0.77
N TYR A 67 -9.61 -8.63 0.44
CA TYR A 67 -9.82 -10.05 0.68
C TYR A 67 -11.30 -10.43 0.73
N THR A 68 -12.22 -9.49 0.96
CA THR A 68 -13.66 -9.78 1.00
C THR A 68 -14.17 -10.42 -0.31
N PRO A 69 -13.89 -9.87 -1.52
CA PRO A 69 -14.26 -10.53 -2.77
C PRO A 69 -13.67 -11.93 -2.92
N LEU A 70 -12.41 -12.13 -2.50
CA LEU A 70 -11.72 -13.40 -2.56
C LEU A 70 -12.38 -14.45 -1.65
N LEU A 71 -12.73 -14.06 -0.43
CA LEU A 71 -13.46 -14.87 0.53
C LEU A 71 -14.86 -15.25 0.02
N ILE A 72 -15.60 -14.29 -0.52
CA ILE A 72 -16.92 -14.54 -1.13
C ILE A 72 -16.79 -15.52 -2.30
N SER A 73 -15.80 -15.33 -3.18
CA SER A 73 -15.54 -16.25 -4.29
C SER A 73 -15.19 -17.65 -3.79
N SER A 74 -14.43 -17.75 -2.71
CA SER A 74 -14.09 -19.03 -2.07
C SER A 74 -15.33 -19.77 -1.55
N MET A 75 -16.23 -19.07 -0.85
CA MET A 75 -17.48 -19.68 -0.38
C MET A 75 -18.40 -20.05 -1.53
N ALA A 76 -18.47 -19.22 -2.56
CA ALA A 76 -19.25 -19.54 -3.75
C ALA A 76 -18.73 -20.83 -4.38
N LEU A 77 -17.41 -20.98 -4.55
CA LEU A 77 -16.79 -22.19 -5.07
C LEU A 77 -17.10 -23.42 -4.19
N LEU A 78 -17.10 -23.27 -2.87
CA LEU A 78 -17.45 -24.35 -1.94
C LEU A 78 -18.90 -24.79 -2.06
N ILE A 79 -19.83 -23.84 -2.07
CA ILE A 79 -21.26 -24.10 -2.18
C ILE A 79 -21.58 -24.71 -3.54
N THR A 80 -21.04 -24.16 -4.64
CA THR A 80 -21.29 -24.68 -5.99
C THR A 80 -20.73 -26.08 -6.16
N THR A 81 -19.56 -26.38 -5.60
CA THR A 81 -18.98 -27.72 -5.62
C THR A 81 -19.86 -28.71 -4.86
N GLY A 82 -20.35 -28.32 -3.68
CA GLY A 82 -21.29 -29.15 -2.92
C GLY A 82 -22.58 -29.42 -3.70
N ILE A 83 -23.17 -28.38 -4.29
CA ILE A 83 -24.39 -28.52 -5.11
C ILE A 83 -24.12 -29.42 -6.32
N GLN A 84 -23.08 -29.16 -7.11
CA GLN A 84 -22.73 -29.96 -8.29
C GLN A 84 -22.46 -31.42 -7.94
N GLN A 85 -21.78 -31.67 -6.82
CA GLN A 85 -21.51 -33.01 -6.34
C GLN A 85 -22.80 -33.79 -6.01
N VAL A 86 -23.80 -33.12 -5.44
CA VAL A 86 -25.08 -33.74 -5.06
C VAL A 86 -26.01 -33.89 -6.26
N THR A 87 -26.00 -32.96 -7.22
CA THR A 87 -26.97 -32.95 -8.32
C THR A 87 -26.52 -33.75 -9.53
N ILE A 88 -25.30 -33.50 -10.02
CA ILE A 88 -24.76 -34.06 -11.26
C ILE A 88 -23.69 -35.11 -10.96
N GLY A 89 -23.06 -35.01 -9.78
CA GLY A 89 -21.87 -35.75 -9.43
C GLY A 89 -20.64 -35.07 -10.03
N LEU A 90 -19.59 -34.93 -9.23
CA LEU A 90 -18.32 -34.40 -9.67
C LEU A 90 -17.26 -35.51 -9.69
N GLY A 91 -16.53 -35.62 -10.80
CA GLY A 91 -15.45 -36.61 -10.91
C GLY A 91 -14.33 -36.34 -9.91
N ASN A 92 -13.67 -37.39 -9.41
CA ASN A 92 -12.60 -37.27 -8.41
C ASN A 92 -11.48 -36.31 -8.82
N TYR A 93 -11.11 -36.30 -10.10
CA TYR A 93 -10.15 -35.35 -10.67
C TYR A 93 -10.59 -33.90 -10.46
N HIS A 94 -11.84 -33.57 -10.78
CA HIS A 94 -12.37 -32.21 -10.66
C HIS A 94 -12.50 -31.78 -9.18
N ILE A 95 -12.93 -32.67 -8.29
CA ILE A 95 -12.97 -32.38 -6.84
C ILE A 95 -11.57 -32.03 -6.31
N LEU A 96 -10.54 -32.79 -6.69
CA LEU A 96 -9.17 -32.51 -6.26
C LEU A 96 -8.64 -31.18 -6.79
N LEU A 97 -8.95 -30.84 -8.04
CA LEU A 97 -8.60 -29.52 -8.59
C LEU A 97 -9.28 -28.40 -7.82
N VAL A 98 -10.57 -28.53 -7.55
CA VAL A 98 -11.32 -27.56 -6.75
C VAL A 98 -10.72 -27.42 -5.35
N LEU A 99 -10.42 -28.53 -4.67
CA LEU A 99 -9.79 -28.50 -3.35
C LEU A 99 -8.44 -27.77 -3.37
N ASN A 100 -7.61 -27.99 -4.40
CA ASN A 100 -6.34 -27.28 -4.55
C ASN A 100 -6.55 -25.77 -4.82
N LEU A 101 -7.52 -25.40 -5.67
CA LEU A 101 -7.88 -24.00 -5.91
C LEU A 101 -8.35 -23.32 -4.62
N MET A 102 -9.21 -23.98 -3.84
CA MET A 102 -9.68 -23.47 -2.56
C MET A 102 -8.51 -23.34 -1.56
N TRP A 103 -7.55 -24.28 -1.54
CA TRP A 103 -6.38 -24.22 -0.65
C TRP A 103 -5.50 -23.01 -0.96
N MET A 104 -5.31 -22.72 -2.24
CA MET A 104 -4.59 -21.54 -2.69
C MET A 104 -5.31 -20.23 -2.29
N ILE A 105 -6.63 -20.16 -2.47
CA ILE A 105 -7.43 -19.01 -2.00
C ILE A 105 -7.29 -18.85 -0.48
N ASN A 106 -7.42 -19.93 0.28
CA ASN A 106 -7.26 -19.92 1.73
C ASN A 106 -5.86 -19.52 2.18
N ALA A 107 -4.81 -19.99 1.53
CA ALA A 107 -3.44 -19.61 1.84
C ALA A 107 -3.28 -18.08 1.79
N SER A 108 -3.82 -17.44 0.76
CA SER A 108 -3.80 -15.98 0.70
C SER A 108 -4.64 -15.32 1.80
N ALA A 109 -5.84 -15.85 2.10
CA ALA A 109 -6.71 -15.29 3.13
C ALA A 109 -6.17 -15.48 4.56
N LEU A 110 -5.30 -16.47 4.81
CA LEU A 110 -4.61 -16.65 6.09
C LEU A 110 -3.77 -15.42 6.47
N VAL A 111 -3.30 -14.63 5.50
CA VAL A 111 -2.56 -13.39 5.77
C VAL A 111 -3.39 -12.41 6.60
N LEU A 112 -4.71 -12.33 6.36
CA LEU A 112 -5.63 -11.52 7.18
C LEU A 112 -5.71 -11.98 8.64
N CYS A 113 -5.48 -13.26 8.89
CA CYS A 113 -5.58 -13.82 10.24
C CYS A 113 -4.24 -13.69 10.95
N VAL A 114 -3.15 -14.09 10.28
CA VAL A 114 -1.84 -14.22 10.90
C VAL A 114 -1.21 -12.85 11.18
N VAL A 115 -1.21 -11.93 10.22
CA VAL A 115 -0.51 -10.63 10.37
C VAL A 115 -1.06 -9.82 11.55
N PRO A 116 -2.38 -9.57 11.67
CA PRO A 116 -2.90 -8.81 12.81
C PRO A 116 -2.70 -9.52 14.13
N THR A 117 -2.73 -10.86 14.14
CA THR A 117 -2.48 -11.66 15.35
C THR A 117 -1.04 -11.52 15.83
N LEU A 118 -0.07 -11.57 14.90
CA LEU A 118 1.34 -11.35 15.23
C LEU A 118 1.59 -9.95 15.78
N GLU A 119 1.02 -8.92 15.16
CA GLU A 119 1.17 -7.56 15.66
C GLU A 119 0.50 -7.40 17.03
N TRP A 120 -0.67 -8.00 17.24
CA TRP A 120 -1.36 -7.94 18.52
C TRP A 120 -0.54 -8.58 19.63
N LEU A 121 0.11 -9.72 19.37
CA LEU A 121 1.02 -10.38 20.31
C LEU A 121 2.24 -9.53 20.68
N ASP A 122 2.70 -8.67 19.78
CA ASP A 122 3.86 -7.81 20.01
C ASP A 122 3.50 -6.46 20.68
N ARG A 123 2.22 -6.11 20.84
CA ARG A 123 1.83 -4.85 21.49
C ARG A 123 2.09 -4.94 23.01
N PRO A 124 2.94 -4.06 23.58
CA PRO A 124 3.14 -4.04 25.02
C PRO A 124 1.80 -3.71 25.68
N GLU A 125 1.43 -4.53 26.66
CA GLU A 125 0.20 -4.37 27.42
C GLU A 125 0.29 -3.05 28.18
N ILE A 126 -0.29 -1.98 27.63
CA ILE A 126 -0.54 -0.74 28.37
C ILE A 126 -1.68 -1.08 29.32
N LEU A 127 -1.37 -1.84 30.37
CA LEU A 127 -2.26 -1.99 31.49
C LEU A 127 -2.53 -0.56 31.97
N PRO A 128 -3.80 -0.11 31.98
CA PRO A 128 -4.11 1.19 32.53
C PRO A 128 -3.56 1.14 33.95
N VAL A 129 -2.61 2.04 34.23
CA VAL A 129 -2.09 2.27 35.58
C VAL A 129 -3.26 2.85 36.37
N THR A 130 -4.19 1.98 36.74
CA THR A 130 -5.24 2.26 37.68
C THR A 130 -4.54 2.30 39.01
N SER A 131 -4.03 3.48 39.35
CA SER A 131 -3.51 3.81 40.67
C SER A 131 -4.67 3.81 41.68
N ARG A 132 -5.28 2.65 41.94
CA ARG A 132 -6.22 2.48 43.06
C ARG A 132 -6.40 1.01 43.39
N ARG A 133 -5.65 0.59 44.41
CA ARG A 133 -5.77 -0.69 45.12
C ARG A 133 -7.24 -1.07 45.37
N PRO A 134 -7.69 -2.25 44.95
CA PRO A 134 -8.69 -3.00 45.68
C PRO A 134 -7.99 -4.12 46.45
N ARG A 135 -7.79 -3.91 47.75
CA ARG A 135 -7.44 -4.95 48.73
C ARG A 135 -8.60 -5.96 48.82
N ARG A 136 -8.75 -6.97 47.94
CA ARG A 136 -9.60 -8.13 48.28
C ARG A 136 -9.60 -9.39 47.39
N TRP A 137 -8.53 -9.75 46.69
CA TRP A 137 -8.52 -11.03 45.96
C TRP A 137 -7.25 -11.87 46.21
N LYS A 138 -7.03 -12.24 47.48
CA LYS A 138 -5.93 -13.15 47.90
C LYS A 138 -6.13 -14.61 47.47
N LEU A 139 -7.33 -15.01 47.05
CA LEU A 139 -7.60 -16.42 46.72
C LEU A 139 -7.25 -16.82 45.27
N LEU A 140 -6.94 -15.84 44.40
CA LEU A 140 -6.61 -16.07 43.00
C LEU A 140 -5.09 -16.04 42.71
N GLU A 141 -4.24 -15.84 43.73
CA GLU A 141 -2.77 -15.83 43.63
C GLU A 141 -2.14 -17.23 43.43
N TYR A 142 -2.90 -18.32 43.62
CA TYR A 142 -2.38 -19.69 43.53
C TYR A 142 -2.51 -20.35 42.15
N LEU A 143 -3.24 -19.75 41.22
CA LEU A 143 -3.19 -20.15 39.82
C LEU A 143 -2.14 -19.29 39.10
N PRO A 144 -1.29 -19.83 38.22
CA PRO A 144 -0.35 -19.03 37.43
C PRO A 144 -1.15 -18.10 36.50
N ALA A 145 -1.50 -16.92 37.01
CA ALA A 145 -2.43 -15.96 36.42
C ALA A 145 -1.93 -15.43 35.07
N HIS A 146 -0.64 -15.59 34.78
CA HIS A 146 -0.02 -15.01 33.61
C HIS A 146 -0.36 -15.73 32.29
N SER A 147 -0.88 -16.96 32.29
CA SER A 147 -1.22 -17.66 31.02
C SER A 147 -2.72 -17.65 30.72
N ARG A 148 -3.59 -17.63 31.74
CA ARG A 148 -5.03 -17.87 31.55
C ARG A 148 -5.81 -16.63 31.12
N GLU A 149 -5.46 -15.45 31.64
CA GLU A 149 -6.07 -14.19 31.19
C GLU A 149 -5.62 -13.82 29.78
N ARG A 150 -4.37 -14.11 29.39
CA ARG A 150 -3.86 -13.90 28.04
C ARG A 150 -4.65 -14.65 26.95
N HIS A 151 -5.13 -15.87 27.23
CA HIS A 151 -5.88 -16.65 26.26
C HIS A 151 -7.37 -16.27 26.14
N LEU A 152 -8.02 -15.87 27.24
CA LEU A 152 -9.44 -15.50 27.22
C LEU A 152 -9.67 -14.03 26.81
N LEU A 153 -8.70 -13.14 27.07
CA LEU A 153 -8.71 -11.77 26.55
C LEU A 153 -8.14 -11.66 25.12
N PHE A 154 -7.50 -12.72 24.60
CA PHE A 154 -7.02 -12.83 23.21
C PHE A 154 -8.10 -12.48 22.17
N TRP A 155 -9.36 -12.75 22.50
CA TRP A 155 -10.51 -12.52 21.62
C TRP A 155 -11.42 -11.37 22.06
N TRP A 156 -11.07 -10.62 23.13
CA TRP A 156 -11.97 -9.61 23.67
C TRP A 156 -12.16 -8.44 22.68
N PRO A 157 -13.41 -8.03 22.41
CA PRO A 157 -13.81 -7.64 21.07
C PRO A 157 -13.66 -6.13 20.84
N ARG A 158 -12.42 -5.64 20.74
CA ARG A 158 -12.17 -4.25 20.32
C ARG A 158 -12.21 -4.07 18.79
N ARG A 159 -12.29 -5.16 18.02
CA ARG A 159 -12.37 -5.15 16.54
C ARG A 159 -13.32 -6.23 16.00
N HIS A 160 -14.63 -6.06 16.22
CA HIS A 160 -15.67 -6.96 15.70
C HIS A 160 -15.53 -7.31 14.20
N ARG A 161 -14.97 -6.39 13.39
CA ARG A 161 -14.74 -6.61 11.95
C ARG A 161 -13.62 -7.61 11.64
N GLN A 162 -12.56 -7.64 12.44
CA GLN A 162 -11.50 -8.66 12.28
C GLN A 162 -12.02 -10.05 12.61
N LEU A 163 -12.78 -10.13 13.71
CA LEU A 163 -13.40 -11.37 14.13
C LEU A 163 -14.27 -11.98 13.02
N LEU A 164 -15.05 -11.15 12.33
CA LEU A 164 -15.83 -11.60 11.17
C LEU A 164 -14.95 -12.17 10.05
N GLY A 165 -13.84 -11.50 9.71
CA GLY A 165 -12.88 -12.01 8.72
C GLY A 165 -12.29 -13.36 9.12
N VAL A 166 -11.83 -13.49 10.38
CA VAL A 166 -11.26 -14.73 10.90
C VAL A 166 -12.29 -15.86 10.97
N ILE A 167 -13.51 -15.57 11.43
CA ILE A 167 -14.62 -16.53 11.43
C ILE A 167 -14.90 -17.01 10.00
N PHE A 168 -14.92 -16.09 9.04
CA PHE A 168 -15.22 -16.44 7.65
C PHE A 168 -14.15 -17.35 7.04
N VAL A 169 -12.86 -17.02 7.26
CA VAL A 169 -11.72 -17.88 6.86
C VAL A 169 -11.81 -19.25 7.53
N SER A 170 -12.09 -19.28 8.84
CA SER A 170 -12.25 -20.52 9.62
C SER A 170 -13.40 -21.39 9.11
N ILE A 171 -14.57 -20.80 8.83
CA ILE A 171 -15.73 -21.53 8.29
C ILE A 171 -15.40 -22.10 6.91
N HIS A 172 -14.75 -21.32 6.05
CA HIS A 172 -14.39 -21.78 4.71
C HIS A 172 -13.39 -22.95 4.79
N LEU A 173 -12.35 -22.80 5.61
CA LEU A 173 -11.33 -23.83 5.85
C LEU A 173 -11.96 -25.10 6.43
N THR A 174 -12.93 -24.95 7.33
CA THR A 174 -13.72 -26.08 7.87
C THR A 174 -14.52 -26.76 6.78
N GLY A 175 -15.30 -26.01 5.99
CA GLY A 175 -16.16 -26.57 4.95
C GLY A 175 -15.37 -27.26 3.83
N MET A 176 -14.27 -26.67 3.39
CA MET A 176 -13.32 -27.31 2.48
C MET A 176 -12.72 -28.59 3.11
N SER A 177 -12.41 -28.57 4.41
CA SER A 177 -11.86 -29.74 5.08
C SER A 177 -12.86 -30.87 5.23
N VAL A 178 -14.14 -30.55 5.47
CA VAL A 178 -15.24 -31.52 5.44
C VAL A 178 -15.39 -32.10 4.04
N LEU A 179 -15.34 -31.27 2.99
CA LEU A 179 -15.35 -31.74 1.60
C LEU A 179 -14.16 -32.67 1.31
N GLY A 180 -12.96 -32.31 1.78
CA GLY A 180 -11.75 -33.13 1.68
C GLY A 180 -11.89 -34.46 2.42
N LEU A 181 -12.33 -34.45 3.67
CA LEU A 181 -12.58 -35.67 4.45
C LEU A 181 -13.59 -36.58 3.77
N TRP A 182 -14.70 -36.01 3.31
CA TRP A 182 -15.72 -36.75 2.58
C TRP A 182 -15.12 -37.37 1.32
N HIS A 183 -14.43 -36.58 0.50
CA HIS A 183 -13.79 -37.07 -0.72
C HIS A 183 -12.79 -38.21 -0.44
N TRP A 184 -11.82 -38.01 0.47
CA TRP A 184 -10.79 -39.00 0.79
C TRP A 184 -11.33 -40.22 1.56
N SER A 185 -12.47 -40.10 2.26
CA SER A 185 -13.11 -41.24 2.94
C SER A 185 -13.93 -42.09 1.97
N VAL A 186 -14.65 -41.45 1.04
CA VAL A 186 -15.54 -42.09 0.07
C VAL A 186 -14.81 -42.56 -1.19
N MET A 187 -13.59 -42.06 -1.48
CA MET A 187 -12.82 -42.56 -2.61
C MET A 187 -12.67 -44.09 -2.55
N ASN A 188 -13.45 -44.75 -3.41
CA ASN A 188 -13.55 -46.19 -3.53
C ASN A 188 -12.23 -46.70 -4.11
N ILE A 189 -11.34 -47.15 -3.23
CA ILE A 189 -10.18 -47.93 -3.66
C ILE A 189 -10.73 -49.26 -4.19
N LYS A 190 -10.28 -49.74 -5.35
CA LYS A 190 -10.63 -51.05 -5.94
C LYS A 190 -10.55 -52.25 -4.98
N GLY A 191 -9.94 -52.10 -3.80
CA GLY A 191 -9.95 -53.11 -2.72
C GLY A 191 -11.15 -53.08 -1.76
N LEU A 192 -12.05 -52.10 -1.85
CA LEU A 192 -13.24 -51.95 -0.98
C LEU A 192 -14.57 -52.17 -1.72
N ASP A 193 -14.64 -51.89 -3.02
CA ASP A 193 -15.79 -52.19 -3.87
C ASP A 193 -15.33 -52.87 -5.16
N PRO A 194 -15.44 -54.21 -5.27
CA PRO A 194 -15.03 -54.95 -6.46
C PRO A 194 -15.94 -54.69 -7.67
N ASN A 195 -17.08 -54.01 -7.50
CA ASN A 195 -18.05 -53.74 -8.57
C ASN A 195 -17.83 -52.38 -9.25
N LEU A 196 -16.78 -51.64 -8.88
CA LEU A 196 -16.47 -50.35 -9.50
C LEU A 196 -16.14 -50.55 -10.99
N SER A 197 -16.95 -49.94 -11.87
CA SER A 197 -16.76 -50.09 -13.31
C SER A 197 -15.36 -49.62 -13.71
N SER A 198 -14.65 -50.45 -14.47
CA SER A 198 -13.35 -50.11 -15.06
C SER A 198 -13.39 -48.85 -15.95
N ALA A 199 -14.58 -48.33 -16.24
CA ALA A 199 -14.85 -47.17 -17.08
C ALA A 199 -14.33 -45.83 -16.51
N GLN A 200 -14.09 -45.70 -15.20
CA GLN A 200 -13.69 -44.41 -14.60
C GLN A 200 -12.16 -44.20 -14.46
N CYS A 201 -11.34 -45.13 -14.97
CA CYS A 201 -9.87 -44.99 -15.06
C CYS A 201 -9.15 -44.51 -13.79
N PHE A 202 -9.62 -44.87 -12.59
CA PHE A 202 -9.04 -44.38 -11.34
C PHE A 202 -7.54 -44.62 -11.19
N ASP A 203 -7.04 -45.74 -11.71
CA ASP A 203 -5.62 -46.10 -11.62
C ASP A 203 -4.72 -45.23 -12.50
N GLN A 204 -5.30 -44.48 -13.45
CA GLN A 204 -4.58 -43.57 -14.34
C GLN A 204 -4.56 -42.14 -13.80
N ILE A 205 -5.43 -41.80 -12.85
CA ILE A 205 -5.48 -40.45 -12.29
C ILE A 205 -4.29 -40.25 -11.35
N THR A 206 -3.47 -39.27 -11.68
CA THR A 206 -2.31 -38.88 -10.87
C THR A 206 -2.53 -37.51 -10.25
N ILE A 207 -2.24 -37.37 -8.95
CA ILE A 207 -2.19 -36.07 -8.28
C ILE A 207 -0.73 -35.66 -8.08
N THR A 208 -0.45 -34.36 -8.19
CA THR A 208 0.87 -33.82 -7.90
C THR A 208 0.87 -33.14 -6.54
N TYR A 209 1.81 -33.50 -5.69
CA TYR A 209 2.11 -32.79 -4.45
C TYR A 209 3.61 -32.54 -4.36
N LEU A 210 4.02 -31.29 -4.16
CA LEU A 210 5.42 -30.89 -4.08
C LEU A 210 6.23 -31.44 -5.28
N PHE A 211 5.71 -31.24 -6.49
CA PHE A 211 6.26 -31.72 -7.77
C PHE A 211 6.25 -33.25 -7.99
N ILE A 212 6.03 -34.06 -6.95
CA ILE A 212 5.99 -35.52 -7.02
C ILE A 212 4.59 -35.99 -7.43
N SER A 213 4.52 -36.90 -8.39
CA SER A 213 3.27 -37.52 -8.82
C SER A 213 2.93 -38.75 -7.98
N PHE A 214 1.70 -38.82 -7.49
CA PHE A 214 1.16 -39.97 -6.80
C PHE A 214 -0.10 -40.46 -7.52
N PRO A 215 -0.32 -41.77 -7.66
CA PRO A 215 -1.63 -42.26 -8.07
C PRO A 215 -2.65 -41.90 -6.98
N ILE A 216 -3.85 -41.48 -7.37
CA ILE A 216 -4.92 -41.10 -6.43
C ILE A 216 -5.28 -42.24 -5.46
N THR A 217 -5.05 -43.48 -5.87
CA THR A 217 -5.27 -44.71 -5.10
C THR A 217 -4.19 -45.00 -4.04
N ASN A 218 -3.15 -44.15 -3.94
CA ASN A 218 -2.07 -44.35 -2.97
C ASN A 218 -2.59 -44.23 -1.52
N ARG A 219 -2.48 -45.34 -0.76
CA ARG A 219 -2.93 -45.43 0.64
C ARG A 219 -2.25 -44.44 1.58
N HIS A 220 -0.96 -44.14 1.37
CA HIS A 220 -0.22 -43.22 2.23
C HIS A 220 -0.72 -41.78 2.05
N ILE A 221 -0.92 -41.36 0.80
CA ILE A 221 -1.47 -40.03 0.49
C ILE A 221 -2.89 -39.91 1.05
N ARG A 222 -3.74 -40.93 0.89
CA ARG A 222 -5.08 -40.94 1.49
C ARG A 222 -5.05 -40.77 3.00
N ASN A 223 -4.24 -41.56 3.71
CA ASN A 223 -4.13 -41.48 5.17
C ASN A 223 -3.61 -40.10 5.62
N LEU A 224 -2.61 -39.56 4.92
CA LEU A 224 -2.07 -38.23 5.18
C LEU A 224 -3.13 -37.15 4.97
N SER A 225 -3.85 -37.18 3.86
CA SER A 225 -4.93 -36.25 3.55
C SER A 225 -6.06 -36.33 4.57
N LEU A 226 -6.49 -37.54 4.95
CA LEU A 226 -7.52 -37.73 5.98
C LEU A 226 -7.07 -37.12 7.32
N ALA A 227 -5.86 -37.42 7.78
CA ALA A 227 -5.34 -36.84 9.02
C ALA A 227 -5.28 -35.31 8.96
N PHE A 228 -4.74 -34.76 7.86
CA PHE A 228 -4.62 -33.33 7.65
C PHE A 228 -5.99 -32.63 7.66
N TYR A 229 -6.96 -33.14 6.88
CA TYR A 229 -8.30 -32.56 6.83
C TYR A 229 -9.08 -32.76 8.13
N SER A 230 -8.81 -33.81 8.93
CA SER A 230 -9.41 -33.96 10.27
C SER A 230 -9.02 -32.83 11.22
N PHE A 231 -7.75 -32.40 11.20
CA PHE A 231 -7.30 -31.26 12.02
C PHE A 231 -7.90 -29.94 11.53
N MET A 232 -8.01 -29.77 10.21
CA MET A 232 -8.47 -28.52 9.60
C MET A 232 -10.00 -28.37 9.59
N ALA A 233 -10.74 -29.46 9.82
CA ALA A 233 -12.20 -29.46 9.96
C ALA A 233 -12.70 -28.92 11.31
N ILE A 234 -11.81 -28.69 12.29
CA ILE A 234 -12.20 -28.10 13.57
C ILE A 234 -12.12 -26.57 13.44
N PRO A 235 -13.25 -25.85 13.50
CA PRO A 235 -13.26 -24.40 13.35
C PRO A 235 -12.46 -23.74 14.46
N VAL A 236 -11.85 -22.58 14.17
CA VAL A 236 -10.94 -21.81 15.02
C VAL A 236 -9.60 -22.53 15.27
N LEU A 237 -9.62 -23.81 15.65
CA LEU A 237 -8.41 -24.62 15.81
C LEU A 237 -7.57 -24.63 14.53
N ASN A 238 -8.23 -24.67 13.37
CA ASN A 238 -7.57 -24.61 12.08
C ASN A 238 -6.78 -23.30 11.85
N ILE A 239 -7.28 -22.15 12.31
CA ILE A 239 -6.57 -20.86 12.29
C ILE A 239 -5.44 -20.86 13.31
N GLU A 240 -5.66 -21.37 14.51
CA GLU A 240 -4.63 -21.45 15.56
C GLU A 240 -3.45 -22.32 15.10
N ILE A 241 -3.72 -23.46 14.45
CA ILE A 241 -2.68 -24.32 13.86
C ILE A 241 -1.92 -23.54 12.78
N ALA A 242 -2.61 -22.81 11.90
CA ALA A 242 -1.96 -22.01 10.87
C ALA A 242 -1.05 -20.92 11.48
N VAL A 243 -1.54 -20.16 12.47
CA VAL A 243 -0.77 -19.14 13.20
C VAL A 243 0.43 -19.76 13.91
N MET A 244 0.26 -20.93 14.54
CA MET A 244 1.35 -21.68 15.17
C MET A 244 2.42 -22.09 14.15
N ILE A 245 2.03 -22.61 13.00
CA ILE A 245 2.96 -23.00 11.92
C ILE A 245 3.76 -21.79 11.44
N VAL A 246 3.11 -20.66 11.16
CA VAL A 246 3.82 -19.44 10.73
C VAL A 246 4.79 -18.96 11.82
N ASN A 247 4.37 -19.00 13.09
CA ASN A 247 5.23 -18.62 14.22
C ASN A 247 6.46 -19.53 14.34
N VAL A 248 6.28 -20.85 14.27
CA VAL A 248 7.37 -21.82 14.34
C VAL A 248 8.33 -21.63 13.17
N ILE A 249 7.83 -21.51 11.95
CA ILE A 249 8.66 -21.29 10.76
C ILE A 249 9.38 -19.94 10.84
N GLY A 250 8.69 -18.88 11.25
CA GLY A 250 9.27 -17.56 11.51
C GLY A 250 10.42 -17.67 12.50
N TRP A 251 10.23 -18.35 13.63
CA TRP A 251 11.29 -18.56 14.62
C TRP A 251 12.47 -19.37 14.05
N VAL A 252 12.20 -20.46 13.32
CA VAL A 252 13.21 -21.31 12.68
C VAL A 252 14.02 -20.55 11.64
N ILE A 253 13.44 -19.59 10.91
CA ILE A 253 14.15 -18.76 9.93
C ILE A 253 14.89 -17.60 10.61
N VAL A 254 14.22 -16.88 11.51
CA VAL A 254 14.74 -15.67 12.17
C VAL A 254 15.90 -16.01 13.11
N SER A 255 15.81 -17.10 13.89
CA SER A 255 16.81 -17.45 14.91
C SER A 255 18.20 -17.74 14.33
N PRO A 256 18.37 -18.58 13.30
CA PRO A 256 19.67 -18.80 12.65
C PRO A 256 20.22 -17.53 12.01
N VAL A 257 19.38 -16.74 11.32
CA VAL A 257 19.80 -15.47 10.72
C VAL A 257 20.31 -14.51 11.81
N ARG A 258 19.61 -14.41 12.93
CA ARG A 258 20.04 -13.63 14.11
C ARG A 258 21.37 -14.16 14.67
N ARG A 259 21.52 -15.48 14.85
CA ARG A 259 22.77 -16.08 15.34
C ARG A 259 23.93 -15.90 14.37
N ALA A 260 23.68 -16.02 13.07
CA ALA A 260 24.68 -15.86 12.01
C ALA A 260 25.13 -14.40 11.91
N LEU A 261 24.20 -13.44 11.91
CA LEU A 261 24.51 -12.01 11.94
C LEU A 261 25.34 -11.65 13.19
N ASN A 262 25.01 -12.21 14.35
CA ASN A 262 25.79 -12.00 15.58
C ASN A 262 27.19 -12.64 15.55
N LYS A 263 27.42 -13.69 14.74
CA LYS A 263 28.70 -14.39 14.62
C LYS A 263 29.60 -13.82 13.52
N ILE A 264 29.04 -13.54 12.35
CA ILE A 264 29.76 -13.17 11.13
C ILE A 264 30.18 -11.70 11.17
N LEU A 265 29.39 -10.86 11.82
CA LEU A 265 29.71 -9.46 11.98
C LEU A 265 30.68 -9.38 13.18
N PRO A 266 32.00 -9.14 13.00
CA PRO A 266 32.95 -9.10 14.12
C PRO A 266 32.54 -7.97 15.05
N GLN A 267 32.73 -8.13 16.37
CA GLN A 267 32.30 -7.15 17.38
C GLN A 267 32.67 -5.70 17.04
N THR A 268 33.76 -5.47 16.30
CA THR A 268 34.21 -4.16 15.81
C THR A 268 33.47 -3.62 14.58
N VAL A 269 33.11 -4.47 13.59
CA VAL A 269 32.27 -4.07 12.45
C VAL A 269 30.80 -4.06 12.87
N VAL A 270 30.37 -4.91 13.80
CA VAL A 270 29.12 -4.69 14.55
C VAL A 270 29.21 -3.33 15.20
N PHE A 271 30.24 -2.98 15.96
CA PHE A 271 30.27 -1.65 16.55
C PHE A 271 30.19 -0.53 15.52
N LEU A 272 30.88 -0.59 14.38
CA LEU A 272 30.88 0.48 13.38
C LEU A 272 29.63 0.50 12.47
N TYR A 273 29.17 -0.67 12.02
CA TYR A 273 27.97 -0.85 11.18
C TYR A 273 26.71 -0.71 12.03
N THR A 274 26.69 -1.24 13.25
CA THR A 274 25.63 -1.04 14.24
C THR A 274 25.69 0.36 14.80
N TRP A 275 26.85 1.03 14.95
CA TRP A 275 26.87 2.48 15.24
C TRP A 275 26.39 3.32 14.05
N PHE A 276 26.73 2.97 12.81
CA PHE A 276 26.25 3.70 11.63
C PHE A 276 24.75 3.48 11.40
N ILE A 277 24.27 2.24 11.52
CA ILE A 277 22.86 1.86 11.40
C ILE A 277 22.07 2.29 12.64
N LEU A 278 22.55 2.14 13.89
CA LEU A 278 21.89 2.70 15.09
C LEU A 278 21.93 4.22 15.11
N LYS A 279 22.94 4.89 14.59
CA LYS A 279 22.96 6.37 14.55
C LYS A 279 22.11 6.92 13.41
N ALA A 280 21.98 6.17 12.31
CA ALA A 280 21.07 6.50 11.22
C ALA A 280 19.60 6.09 11.47
N TYR A 281 19.35 5.02 12.25
CA TYR A 281 18.01 4.46 12.48
C TYR A 281 17.56 4.39 13.95
N GLY A 282 18.42 4.76 14.90
CA GLY A 282 18.05 5.06 16.30
C GLY A 282 17.34 3.95 17.09
N ARG A 283 17.40 2.67 16.69
CA ARG A 283 16.47 1.65 17.24
C ARG A 283 17.08 0.29 17.55
N ASP A 284 16.67 -0.24 18.70
CA ASP A 284 16.91 -1.58 19.20
C ASP A 284 16.46 -2.67 18.21
N TRP A 285 17.12 -3.82 18.23
CA TRP A 285 16.77 -5.04 17.46
C TRP A 285 15.29 -5.45 17.57
N GLY A 286 14.58 -4.98 18.59
CA GLY A 286 13.14 -5.18 18.77
C GLY A 286 12.28 -4.66 17.61
N TRP A 287 12.81 -3.84 16.69
CA TRP A 287 12.08 -3.42 15.48
C TRP A 287 12.24 -4.37 14.27
N LEU A 288 13.36 -5.09 14.15
CA LEU A 288 13.59 -5.98 13.01
C LEU A 288 12.81 -7.29 13.14
N GLU A 289 12.68 -7.79 14.36
CA GLU A 289 11.94 -9.02 14.65
C GLU A 289 10.47 -8.97 14.18
N PRO A 290 9.64 -7.99 14.54
CA PRO A 290 8.25 -7.91 14.08
C PRO A 290 8.16 -7.78 12.55
N ARG A 291 9.06 -7.01 11.93
CA ARG A 291 9.13 -6.90 10.46
C ARG A 291 9.37 -8.23 9.79
N LEU A 292 10.37 -8.97 10.26
CA LEU A 292 10.73 -10.24 9.66
C LEU A 292 9.61 -11.27 9.87
N LYS A 293 8.94 -11.28 11.03
CA LYS A 293 7.75 -12.10 11.27
C LYS A 293 6.62 -11.77 10.30
N CYS A 294 6.29 -10.49 10.10
CA CYS A 294 5.25 -10.07 9.16
C CYS A 294 5.61 -10.41 7.70
N ILE A 295 6.87 -10.22 7.30
CA ILE A 295 7.36 -10.63 5.97
C ILE A 295 7.22 -12.14 5.80
N VAL A 296 7.61 -12.95 6.79
CA VAL A 296 7.44 -14.41 6.74
C VAL A 296 5.96 -14.78 6.67
N ALA A 297 5.09 -14.08 7.42
CA ALA A 297 3.65 -14.32 7.40
C ALA A 297 2.98 -14.06 6.05
N VAL A 298 3.56 -13.19 5.21
CA VAL A 298 3.09 -12.94 3.83
C VAL A 298 3.79 -13.86 2.83
N LEU A 299 5.11 -14.05 2.95
CA LEU A 299 5.89 -14.83 2.01
C LEU A 299 5.61 -16.33 2.09
N LEU A 300 5.39 -16.88 3.28
CA LEU A 300 5.12 -18.31 3.43
C LEU A 300 3.83 -18.73 2.70
N PRO A 301 2.67 -18.07 2.90
CA PRO A 301 1.49 -18.41 2.12
C PRO A 301 1.62 -18.07 0.62
N LEU A 302 2.42 -17.06 0.25
CA LEU A 302 2.73 -16.78 -1.16
C LEU A 302 3.50 -17.95 -1.80
N ILE A 303 4.50 -18.51 -1.11
CA ILE A 303 5.25 -19.68 -1.56
C ILE A 303 4.32 -20.89 -1.68
N ILE A 304 3.44 -21.11 -0.70
CA ILE A 304 2.43 -22.17 -0.76
C ILE A 304 1.50 -21.98 -1.97
N ALA A 305 1.05 -20.75 -2.24
CA ALA A 305 0.22 -20.45 -3.40
C ALA A 305 0.95 -20.73 -4.71
N ILE A 306 2.22 -20.32 -4.86
CA ILE A 306 3.05 -20.62 -6.03
C ILE A 306 3.20 -22.13 -6.23
N HIS A 307 3.51 -22.87 -5.16
CA HIS A 307 3.59 -24.34 -5.24
C HIS A 307 2.25 -24.97 -5.64
N THR A 308 1.14 -24.47 -5.10
CA THR A 308 -0.20 -24.99 -5.41
C THR A 308 -0.55 -24.75 -6.89
N VAL A 309 -0.18 -23.60 -7.46
CA VAL A 309 -0.32 -23.34 -8.90
C VAL A 309 0.47 -24.36 -9.71
N ILE A 310 1.74 -24.61 -9.33
CA ILE A 310 2.57 -25.57 -10.05
C ILE A 310 1.99 -26.98 -9.96
N ASP A 311 1.54 -27.39 -8.76
CA ASP A 311 0.94 -28.71 -8.52
C ASP A 311 -0.38 -28.88 -9.31
N ILE A 312 -1.21 -27.83 -9.41
CA ILE A 312 -2.42 -27.81 -10.25
C ILE A 312 -2.03 -28.01 -11.73
N GLU A 313 -1.14 -27.17 -12.25
CA GLU A 313 -0.77 -27.23 -13.68
C GLU A 313 -0.09 -28.54 -14.06
N LEU A 314 0.75 -29.10 -13.18
CA LEU A 314 1.34 -30.42 -13.38
C LEU A 314 0.28 -31.53 -13.32
N THR A 315 -0.69 -31.44 -12.41
CA THR A 315 -1.80 -32.39 -12.31
C THR A 315 -2.64 -32.39 -13.60
N ILE A 316 -3.03 -31.22 -14.12
CA ILE A 316 -3.76 -31.14 -15.40
C ILE A 316 -2.92 -31.71 -16.55
N ARG A 317 -1.65 -31.31 -16.67
CA ARG A 317 -0.78 -31.80 -17.76
C ARG A 317 -0.59 -33.32 -17.73
N ARG A 318 -0.45 -33.92 -16.55
CA ARG A 318 -0.25 -35.38 -16.40
C ARG A 318 -1.51 -36.17 -16.71
N ASN A 319 -2.70 -35.61 -16.49
CA ASN A 319 -3.97 -36.28 -16.76
C ASN A 319 -4.59 -35.90 -18.12
N ALA A 320 -3.93 -35.06 -18.93
CA ALA A 320 -4.45 -34.57 -20.20
C ALA A 320 -4.83 -35.68 -21.21
N ALA A 321 -4.17 -36.85 -21.13
CA ALA A 321 -4.49 -38.01 -21.97
C ALA A 321 -5.83 -38.68 -21.61
N VAL A 322 -6.35 -38.46 -20.40
CA VAL A 322 -7.51 -39.15 -19.83
C VAL A 322 -8.78 -38.28 -19.86
N ILE A 323 -8.61 -36.95 -19.91
CA ILE A 323 -9.70 -35.95 -19.75
C ILE A 323 -10.29 -35.50 -21.11
N GLY A 324 -9.63 -35.81 -22.22
CA GLY A 324 -10.04 -35.37 -23.55
C GLY A 324 -9.71 -33.90 -23.84
N ASN A 325 -9.81 -33.51 -25.11
CA ASN A 325 -9.35 -32.20 -25.59
C ASN A 325 -10.31 -31.04 -25.24
N ASP A 326 -11.53 -31.34 -24.81
CA ASP A 326 -12.58 -30.34 -24.57
C ASP A 326 -12.32 -29.46 -23.34
N GLU A 327 -11.37 -29.84 -22.49
CA GLU A 327 -10.95 -29.06 -21.32
C GLU A 327 -10.32 -27.70 -21.70
N LYS A 328 -9.87 -27.55 -22.95
CA LYS A 328 -9.30 -26.31 -23.49
C LYS A 328 -10.37 -25.34 -24.01
N GLN A 329 -11.63 -25.74 -24.07
CA GLN A 329 -12.69 -24.89 -24.60
C GLN A 329 -12.98 -23.73 -23.64
N TRP A 330 -13.25 -22.56 -24.22
CA TRP A 330 -13.68 -21.38 -23.47
C TRP A 330 -15.19 -21.43 -23.27
N THR A 331 -15.62 -21.29 -22.02
CA THR A 331 -17.04 -21.20 -21.66
C THR A 331 -17.40 -19.79 -21.20
N PHE A 332 -18.70 -19.50 -21.16
CA PHE A 332 -19.21 -18.26 -20.59
C PHE A 332 -18.78 -18.09 -19.11
N GLY A 333 -18.77 -19.19 -18.33
CA GLY A 333 -18.35 -19.18 -16.93
C GLY A 333 -16.90 -18.69 -16.74
N GLN A 334 -15.99 -19.09 -17.63
CA GLN A 334 -14.60 -18.62 -17.61
C GLN A 334 -14.46 -17.12 -17.87
N VAL A 335 -15.23 -16.56 -18.81
CA VAL A 335 -15.22 -15.12 -19.11
C VAL A 335 -15.75 -14.33 -17.90
N LEU A 336 -16.81 -14.83 -17.28
CA LEU A 336 -17.37 -14.21 -16.07
C LEU A 336 -16.35 -14.24 -14.91
N ALA A 337 -15.63 -15.36 -14.72
CA ALA A 337 -14.57 -15.47 -13.71
C ALA A 337 -13.47 -14.42 -13.92
N LEU A 338 -13.04 -14.19 -15.17
CA LEU A 338 -12.06 -13.15 -15.49
C LEU A 338 -12.59 -11.74 -15.24
N LEU A 339 -13.87 -11.48 -15.57
CA LEU A 339 -14.50 -10.20 -15.28
C LEU A 339 -14.50 -9.89 -13.78
N LEU A 340 -14.75 -10.91 -12.93
CA LEU A 340 -14.72 -10.77 -11.47
C LEU A 340 -13.33 -10.43 -10.92
N VAL A 341 -12.24 -10.70 -11.66
CA VAL A 341 -10.87 -10.29 -11.28
C VAL A 341 -10.65 -8.78 -11.46
N MET A 342 -11.40 -8.13 -12.35
CA MET A 342 -11.21 -6.71 -12.61
C MET A 342 -11.47 -5.86 -11.35
N LEU A 343 -12.44 -6.25 -10.52
CA LEU A 343 -12.74 -5.53 -9.28
C LEU A 343 -11.57 -5.51 -8.28
N PRO A 344 -11.02 -6.66 -7.82
CA PRO A 344 -9.87 -6.67 -6.93
C PRO A 344 -8.62 -6.08 -7.60
N LEU A 345 -8.46 -6.19 -8.92
CA LEU A 345 -7.38 -5.52 -9.66
C LEU A 345 -7.49 -3.99 -9.54
N PHE A 346 -8.66 -3.41 -9.81
CA PHE A 346 -8.87 -1.97 -9.67
C PHE A 346 -8.71 -1.52 -8.23
N GLN A 347 -9.18 -2.31 -7.25
CA GLN A 347 -8.99 -2.02 -5.84
C GLN A 347 -7.51 -2.03 -5.46
N ALA A 348 -6.77 -3.09 -5.79
CA ALA A 348 -5.34 -3.18 -5.53
C ALA A 348 -4.56 -2.04 -6.20
N ALA A 349 -4.89 -1.71 -7.46
CA ALA A 349 -4.31 -0.58 -8.17
C ALA A 349 -4.64 0.75 -7.49
N ALA A 350 -5.90 0.99 -7.10
CA ALA A 350 -6.30 2.20 -6.40
C ALA A 350 -5.61 2.34 -5.05
N MET A 351 -5.50 1.27 -4.27
CA MET A 351 -4.78 1.25 -2.99
C MET A 351 -3.29 1.46 -3.17
N PHE A 352 -2.69 0.86 -4.20
CA PHE A 352 -1.30 1.14 -4.52
C PHE A 352 -1.13 2.63 -4.82
N LEU A 353 -1.90 3.17 -5.78
CA LEU A 353 -1.82 4.55 -6.26
C LEU A 353 -2.15 5.61 -5.22
N THR A 354 -3.07 5.33 -4.29
CA THR A 354 -3.53 6.31 -3.30
C THR A 354 -2.99 6.07 -1.90
N GLY A 355 -2.70 4.83 -1.53
CA GLY A 355 -2.25 4.44 -0.19
C GLY A 355 -0.74 4.51 -0.03
N THR A 356 0.03 4.12 -1.06
CA THR A 356 1.49 4.06 -0.91
C THR A 356 2.19 5.35 -1.33
N PRO A 357 3.30 5.74 -0.67
CA PRO A 357 4.11 6.88 -1.10
C PRO A 357 4.58 6.75 -2.55
N LEU A 358 4.94 5.53 -2.97
CA LEU A 358 5.34 5.22 -4.34
C LEU A 358 4.17 5.41 -5.31
N GLY A 359 3.01 4.84 -5.02
CA GLY A 359 1.85 4.97 -5.88
C GLY A 359 1.33 6.40 -5.97
N LYS A 360 1.35 7.19 -4.88
CA LYS A 360 1.02 8.63 -4.93
C LYS A 360 1.95 9.39 -5.87
N ARG A 361 3.23 9.01 -5.92
CA ARG A 361 4.21 9.58 -6.86
C ARG A 361 3.93 9.13 -8.29
N VAL A 362 3.64 7.84 -8.52
CA VAL A 362 3.25 7.31 -9.84
C VAL A 362 1.98 7.98 -10.34
N TRP A 363 0.99 8.18 -9.46
CA TRP A 363 -0.26 8.86 -9.77
C TRP A 363 -0.05 10.34 -10.11
N ARG A 364 0.73 11.06 -9.30
CA ARG A 364 1.12 12.45 -9.62
C ARG A 364 1.90 12.55 -10.92
N TRP A 365 2.81 11.62 -11.16
CA TRP A 365 3.55 11.53 -12.42
C TRP A 365 2.59 11.31 -13.60
N PHE A 366 1.68 10.36 -13.49
CA PHE A 366 0.67 10.07 -14.51
C PHE A 366 -0.21 11.30 -14.79
N LEU A 367 -0.64 12.01 -13.74
CA LEU A 367 -1.37 13.26 -13.87
C LEU A 367 -0.51 14.34 -14.56
N ASN A 368 0.76 14.52 -14.19
CA ASN A 368 1.64 15.52 -14.82
C ASN A 368 1.90 15.21 -16.31
N VAL A 369 2.08 13.93 -16.66
CA VAL A 369 2.19 13.48 -18.07
C VAL A 369 0.90 13.79 -18.83
N ARG A 370 -0.26 13.48 -18.23
CA ARG A 370 -1.58 13.77 -18.82
C ARG A 370 -1.81 15.27 -19.05
N HIS A 371 -1.28 16.14 -18.19
CA HIS A 371 -1.39 17.60 -18.33
C HIS A 371 -0.27 18.22 -19.19
N GLY A 372 0.61 17.42 -19.77
CA GLY A 372 1.68 17.91 -20.67
C GLY A 372 2.85 18.62 -19.96
N GLU A 373 2.93 18.57 -18.63
CA GLU A 373 4.03 19.16 -17.86
C GLU A 373 5.26 18.23 -17.90
N LYS A 374 6.09 18.36 -18.95
CA LYS A 374 7.28 17.53 -19.14
C LYS A 374 8.52 18.07 -18.41
N ARG A 375 9.06 17.28 -17.48
CA ARG A 375 10.49 16.94 -17.34
C ARG A 375 10.64 15.73 -16.40
N ILE A 376 11.06 14.59 -16.95
CA ILE A 376 11.38 13.39 -16.17
C ILE A 376 12.71 13.65 -15.45
N SER A 377 12.66 13.94 -14.15
CA SER A 377 13.87 13.94 -13.31
C SER A 377 14.07 12.54 -12.74
N ILE A 378 14.97 11.76 -13.32
CA ILE A 378 15.38 10.44 -12.78
C ILE A 378 15.87 10.58 -11.34
N ARG A 379 16.48 11.71 -10.99
CA ARG A 379 16.94 12.03 -9.64
C ARG A 379 15.79 12.05 -8.62
N TRP A 380 14.61 12.51 -9.02
CA TRP A 380 13.40 12.50 -8.19
C TRP A 380 12.81 11.08 -8.01
N TRP A 381 12.98 10.23 -9.03
CA TRP A 381 12.57 8.82 -8.98
C TRP A 381 13.40 8.02 -7.96
N ILE A 382 14.72 8.19 -7.98
CA ILE A 382 15.65 7.46 -7.11
C ILE A 382 15.51 7.90 -5.65
N SER A 383 15.34 9.20 -5.39
CA SER A 383 15.17 9.68 -4.02
C SER A 383 13.85 9.21 -3.40
N GLY A 384 12.86 8.81 -4.19
CA GLY A 384 11.56 8.34 -3.69
C GLY A 384 11.47 6.89 -3.26
N LEU A 385 12.21 6.00 -3.92
CA LEU A 385 12.22 4.57 -3.59
C LEU A 385 13.00 4.28 -2.30
N LEU A 386 13.86 5.21 -1.91
CA LEU A 386 14.82 5.05 -0.83
C LEU A 386 14.60 5.99 0.35
N VAL A 387 13.50 6.77 0.42
CA VAL A 387 13.33 7.78 1.48
C VAL A 387 13.37 7.07 2.84
N PRO A 388 14.49 7.19 3.58
CA PRO A 388 14.54 6.71 4.95
C PRO A 388 13.56 7.55 5.76
N SER A 389 13.11 7.05 6.90
CA SER A 389 12.52 7.93 7.91
C SER A 389 13.47 9.12 8.13
N GLN A 390 13.07 10.32 7.74
CA GLN A 390 13.85 11.53 8.00
C GLN A 390 13.38 12.15 9.32
N PRO A 391 14.31 12.63 10.17
CA PRO A 391 13.94 13.36 11.37
C PRO A 391 13.20 14.64 10.98
N TRP A 392 12.20 15.02 11.78
CA TRP A 392 11.38 16.19 11.49
C TRP A 392 12.21 17.47 11.31
N SER A 393 13.30 17.62 12.07
CA SER A 393 14.19 18.79 12.00
C SER A 393 14.76 19.05 10.60
N ASP A 394 15.09 18.00 9.86
CA ASP A 394 15.65 18.13 8.51
C ASP A 394 14.57 18.54 7.52
N VAL A 395 13.40 17.91 7.61
CA VAL A 395 12.23 18.22 6.78
C VAL A 395 11.72 19.64 7.07
N HIS A 396 11.64 20.03 8.34
CA HIS A 396 11.28 21.36 8.78
C HIS A 396 12.24 22.41 8.21
N ARG A 397 13.55 22.19 8.31
CA ARG A 397 14.56 23.10 7.75
C ARG A 397 14.42 23.28 6.23
N GLU A 398 14.13 22.20 5.50
CA GLU A 398 13.91 22.27 4.05
C GLU A 398 12.66 23.09 3.69
N VAL A 399 11.54 22.84 4.39
CA VAL A 399 10.28 23.58 4.21
C VAL A 399 10.45 25.05 4.60
N ASP A 400 11.10 25.34 5.73
CA ASP A 400 11.37 26.70 6.22
C ASP A 400 12.25 27.48 5.24
N GLU A 401 13.33 26.88 4.74
CA GLU A 401 14.21 27.50 3.74
C GLU A 401 13.45 27.80 2.43
N ALA A 402 12.58 26.89 1.99
CA ALA A 402 11.78 27.11 0.78
C ALA A 402 10.78 28.26 0.95
N ILE A 403 10.06 28.32 2.08
CA ILE A 403 9.13 29.42 2.40
C ILE A 403 9.88 30.75 2.53
N ARG A 404 11.04 30.78 3.20
CA ARG A 404 11.88 31.98 3.32
C ARG A 404 12.33 32.48 1.94
N ARG A 405 12.73 31.59 1.04
CA ARG A 405 13.06 31.95 -0.36
C ARG A 405 11.85 32.50 -1.11
N SER A 406 10.66 31.92 -0.96
CA SER A 406 9.44 32.48 -1.56
C SER A 406 9.15 33.91 -1.06
N ARG A 407 9.31 34.17 0.23
CA ARG A 407 9.14 35.52 0.82
C ARG A 407 10.15 36.52 0.26
N ALA A 408 11.42 36.12 0.16
CA ALA A 408 12.47 36.96 -0.43
C ALA A 408 12.17 37.28 -1.91
N SER A 409 11.73 36.30 -2.70
CA SER A 409 11.29 36.53 -4.09
C SER A 409 10.06 37.43 -4.18
N CYS A 410 9.11 37.34 -3.25
CA CYS A 410 7.95 38.21 -3.21
C CYS A 410 8.33 39.67 -2.88
N ALA A 411 9.27 39.86 -1.95
CA ALA A 411 9.81 41.19 -1.63
C ALA A 411 10.58 41.79 -2.82
N ASN A 412 11.37 40.98 -3.53
CA ASN A 412 12.07 41.39 -4.74
C ASN A 412 11.10 41.80 -5.86
N LEU A 413 10.03 41.03 -6.08
CA LEU A 413 8.98 41.38 -7.04
C LEU A 413 8.32 42.71 -6.67
N ARG A 414 8.00 42.92 -5.39
CA ARG A 414 7.43 44.18 -4.90
C ARG A 414 8.37 45.37 -5.15
N TYR A 415 9.68 45.17 -4.94
CA TYR A 415 10.70 46.18 -5.21
C TYR A 415 10.83 46.51 -6.70
N GLU A 416 10.93 45.51 -7.57
CA GLU A 416 11.03 45.71 -9.02
C GLU A 416 9.77 46.40 -9.59
N ILE A 417 8.61 46.10 -9.02
CA ILE A 417 7.36 46.75 -9.39
C ILE A 417 7.29 48.20 -8.91
N ALA A 418 7.81 48.52 -7.72
CA ALA A 418 7.91 49.89 -7.25
C ALA A 418 8.85 50.76 -8.10
N GLN A 419 9.83 50.15 -8.79
CA GLN A 419 10.72 50.84 -9.73
C GLN A 419 10.10 51.11 -11.13
N LEU A 420 8.87 50.64 -11.39
CA LEU A 420 8.15 50.98 -12.60
C LEU A 420 7.60 52.42 -12.48
N ASP A 421 8.49 53.41 -12.49
CA ASP A 421 8.11 54.83 -12.41
C ASP A 421 7.22 55.23 -13.60
N GLY A 422 6.11 55.91 -13.32
CA GLY A 422 5.33 56.67 -14.31
C GLY A 422 4.10 55.97 -14.91
N VAL A 423 3.76 54.76 -14.50
CA VAL A 423 2.51 54.10 -14.90
C VAL A 423 1.76 53.72 -13.64
N ALA A 424 0.51 54.16 -13.52
CA ALA A 424 -0.40 53.70 -12.46
C ALA A 424 -0.44 52.17 -12.54
N LEU A 425 0.32 51.51 -11.67
CA LEU A 425 0.25 50.07 -11.54
C LEU A 425 -1.21 49.76 -11.23
N PRO A 426 -1.88 48.87 -11.97
CA PRO A 426 -3.27 48.56 -11.69
C PRO A 426 -3.40 48.23 -10.21
N CYS A 427 -4.29 48.90 -9.47
CA CYS A 427 -4.49 48.66 -8.02
C CYS A 427 -4.65 47.15 -7.71
N VAL A 428 -5.16 46.39 -8.69
CA VAL A 428 -5.27 44.94 -8.72
C VAL A 428 -3.91 44.22 -8.56
N ALA A 429 -2.85 44.64 -9.25
CA ALA A 429 -1.53 44.00 -9.17
C ALA A 429 -0.89 44.20 -7.80
N ALA A 430 -0.94 45.42 -7.27
CA ALA A 430 -0.44 45.74 -5.92
C ALA A 430 -1.20 44.94 -4.84
N SER A 431 -2.53 44.90 -4.94
CA SER A 431 -3.39 44.12 -4.04
C SER A 431 -3.09 42.61 -4.13
N THR A 432 -2.87 42.08 -5.33
CA THR A 432 -2.52 40.67 -5.54
C THR A 432 -1.16 40.33 -4.91
N ILE A 433 -0.15 41.18 -5.08
CA ILE A 433 1.18 40.97 -4.48
C ILE A 433 1.12 41.04 -2.96
N PHE A 434 0.34 41.98 -2.42
CA PHE A 434 0.11 42.06 -0.98
C PHE A 434 -0.58 40.81 -0.45
N SER A 435 -1.55 40.27 -1.20
CA SER A 435 -2.26 39.05 -0.85
C SER A 435 -1.34 37.83 -0.86
N ILE A 436 -0.47 37.70 -1.88
CA ILE A 436 0.57 36.66 -1.94
C ILE A 436 1.53 36.79 -0.74
N GLY A 437 1.99 38.00 -0.42
CA GLY A 437 2.85 38.24 0.75
C GLY A 437 2.19 37.84 2.06
N SER A 438 0.88 38.10 2.22
CA SER A 438 0.10 37.72 3.39
C SER A 438 -0.08 36.20 3.51
N LEU A 439 -0.34 35.52 2.39
CA LEU A 439 -0.39 34.05 2.33
C LEU A 439 0.94 33.41 2.73
N LEU A 440 2.06 33.92 2.22
CA LEU A 440 3.40 33.43 2.58
C LEU A 440 3.76 33.71 4.04
N PHE A 441 3.25 34.79 4.61
CA PHE A 441 3.39 35.05 6.05
C PHE A 441 2.58 34.05 6.88
N MET A 442 1.33 33.77 6.52
CA MET A 442 0.52 32.75 7.20
C MET A 442 1.16 31.35 7.10
N ALA A 443 1.74 31.02 5.95
CA ALA A 443 2.48 29.77 5.77
C ALA A 443 3.65 29.63 6.77
N ASP A 444 4.44 30.69 6.95
CA ASP A 444 5.53 30.75 7.94
C ASP A 444 5.01 30.58 9.39
N GLN A 445 3.88 31.22 9.74
CA GLN A 445 3.30 31.08 11.07
C GLN A 445 2.78 29.66 11.33
N ILE A 446 2.12 29.04 10.36
CA ILE A 446 1.65 27.64 10.49
C ILE A 446 2.83 26.69 10.61
N LEU A 447 3.93 26.92 9.89
CA LEU A 447 5.12 26.09 10.01
C LEU A 447 5.72 26.16 11.43
N LYS A 448 5.79 27.36 12.02
CA LYS A 448 6.24 27.56 13.41
C LYS A 448 5.35 26.84 14.42
N ILE A 449 4.03 26.97 14.30
CA ILE A 449 3.06 26.24 15.13
C ILE A 449 3.25 24.72 14.97
N THR A 450 3.53 24.26 13.75
CA THR A 450 3.81 22.84 13.48
C THR A 450 5.06 22.40 14.23
N ASP A 451 6.15 23.16 14.16
CA ASP A 451 7.40 22.85 14.86
C ASP A 451 7.26 22.85 16.39
N GLU A 452 6.50 23.80 16.94
CA GLU A 452 6.16 23.82 18.37
C GLU A 452 5.35 22.58 18.78
N THR A 453 4.39 22.16 17.94
CA THR A 453 3.60 20.94 18.15
C THR A 453 4.49 19.68 18.15
N PHE A 454 5.60 19.71 17.40
CA PHE A 454 6.59 18.65 17.37
C PHE A 454 7.51 18.66 18.61
N THR A 455 8.02 19.83 18.99
CA THR A 455 9.14 19.96 19.93
C THR A 455 8.74 19.93 21.40
N PHE A 456 7.52 20.33 21.76
CA PHE A 456 7.09 20.45 23.17
C PHE A 456 6.04 19.40 23.58
N PRO A 457 6.45 18.22 24.09
CA PRO A 457 5.52 17.25 24.65
C PRO A 457 4.92 17.72 25.98
N GLY A 458 3.63 18.11 25.97
CA GLY A 458 2.82 18.18 27.18
C GLY A 458 2.17 19.52 27.51
N HIS A 459 2.37 20.56 26.69
CA HIS A 459 1.55 21.76 26.83
C HIS A 459 0.24 21.58 26.04
N PRO A 460 -0.94 21.75 26.69
CA PRO A 460 -2.19 21.86 25.94
C PRO A 460 -2.05 22.99 24.92
N PRO A 461 -2.70 22.89 23.75
CA PRO A 461 -2.59 23.90 22.69
C PRO A 461 -2.83 25.28 23.30
N LEU A 462 -1.77 26.09 23.31
CA LEU A 462 -1.79 27.44 23.85
C LEU A 462 -2.89 28.21 23.11
N ILE A 463 -3.96 28.53 23.83
CA ILE A 463 -4.95 29.51 23.40
C ILE A 463 -4.15 30.79 23.09
N HIS A 464 -4.27 31.26 21.84
CA HIS A 464 -3.42 32.28 21.22
C HIS A 464 -2.99 33.40 22.18
N PRO A 465 -1.68 33.61 22.43
CA PRO A 465 -1.21 34.85 23.01
C PRO A 465 -1.44 35.98 22.02
N THR A 466 -1.97 37.10 22.52
CA THR A 466 -2.24 38.33 21.79
C THR A 466 -1.01 38.77 21.00
N ILE A 467 -1.16 38.85 19.67
CA ILE A 467 -0.11 39.26 18.73
C ILE A 467 0.33 40.68 19.06
N LYS A 468 1.57 40.86 19.54
CA LYS A 468 2.21 42.18 19.58
C LYS A 468 2.61 42.59 18.16
N ALA A 469 2.31 43.84 17.82
CA ALA A 469 2.62 44.43 16.53
C ALA A 469 4.14 44.37 16.23
N PRO A 470 4.55 44.25 14.96
CA PRO A 470 5.97 44.20 14.60
C PRO A 470 6.65 45.55 14.86
N ASP A 471 7.82 45.50 15.50
CA ASP A 471 8.73 46.65 15.58
C ASP A 471 9.20 47.04 14.18
N SER A 472 8.96 48.30 13.81
CA SER A 472 9.13 48.86 12.47
C SER A 472 10.56 49.28 12.14
N SER A 473 11.58 48.66 12.74
CA SER A 473 12.98 49.01 12.47
C SER A 473 13.48 48.34 11.17
N PRO A 474 13.96 49.13 10.17
CA PRO A 474 14.51 48.57 8.94
C PRO A 474 15.84 47.85 9.21
N PRO A 475 16.15 46.77 8.47
CA PRO A 475 17.39 46.03 8.64
C PRO A 475 18.60 46.90 8.26
N ILE A 476 19.52 47.06 9.22
CA ILE A 476 20.80 47.74 9.03
C ILE A 476 21.64 46.91 8.05
N PRO A 477 22.15 47.50 6.95
CA PRO A 477 22.97 46.78 5.98
C PRO A 477 24.31 46.35 6.61
N SER A 478 24.55 45.05 6.65
CA SER A 478 25.82 44.46 7.09
C SER A 478 26.97 44.92 6.19
N LYS A 479 28.04 45.42 6.83
CA LYS A 479 29.28 45.86 6.17
C LYS A 479 29.89 44.75 5.30
N PRO A 480 30.38 45.07 4.08
CA PRO A 480 31.04 44.10 3.23
C PRO A 480 32.42 43.72 3.79
N LEU A 481 32.68 42.42 3.89
CA LEU A 481 34.00 41.87 4.23
C LEU A 481 35.06 42.24 3.17
N PRO A 482 36.31 42.53 3.58
CA PRO A 482 37.38 42.94 2.67
C PRO A 482 37.88 41.74 1.85
N GLY A 483 37.86 41.90 0.53
CA GLY A 483 38.06 40.81 -0.44
C GLY A 483 39.50 40.51 -0.84
N LYS A 484 39.69 39.30 -1.39
CA LYS A 484 40.80 38.95 -2.30
C LYS A 484 40.42 39.37 -3.73
N ARG A 485 41.03 40.46 -4.22
CA ARG A 485 40.92 40.97 -5.59
C ARG A 485 41.58 40.00 -6.58
N ARG A 486 40.79 39.28 -7.37
CA ARG A 486 41.25 38.59 -8.59
C ARG A 486 41.06 39.55 -9.77
N LYS A 487 42.16 39.99 -10.39
CA LYS A 487 42.16 40.84 -11.60
C LYS A 487 41.57 40.03 -12.77
N LEU A 488 40.31 40.29 -13.12
CA LEU A 488 39.71 39.81 -14.37
C LEU A 488 39.73 40.93 -15.41
N SER A 489 40.12 40.58 -16.64
CA SER A 489 40.29 41.50 -17.75
C SER A 489 38.96 42.19 -18.13
N ARG A 490 39.04 43.51 -18.33
CA ARG A 490 37.96 44.38 -18.79
C ARG A 490 37.64 44.08 -20.26
N SER A 491 36.77 43.11 -20.51
CA SER A 491 35.98 43.07 -21.74
C SER A 491 34.84 44.08 -21.61
N LYS A 492 34.84 45.14 -22.43
CA LYS A 492 33.73 46.11 -22.58
C LYS A 492 32.50 45.38 -23.18
N LYS A 493 31.78 44.61 -22.37
CA LYS A 493 30.41 44.20 -22.70
C LYS A 493 29.50 45.42 -22.54
N ARG A 494 28.89 45.87 -23.64
CA ARG A 494 27.73 46.78 -23.59
C ARG A 494 26.68 46.10 -22.70
N VAL A 495 26.52 46.59 -21.48
CA VAL A 495 25.46 46.16 -20.57
C VAL A 495 24.17 46.70 -21.16
N PHE A 496 23.46 45.87 -21.93
CA PHE A 496 22.07 46.13 -22.26
C PHE A 496 21.32 46.21 -20.94
N ARG A 497 20.90 47.41 -20.55
CA ARG A 497 20.06 47.63 -19.38
C ARG A 497 18.74 46.94 -19.70
N ALA A 498 18.51 45.77 -19.11
CA ALA A 498 17.24 45.07 -19.23
C ALA A 498 16.14 46.06 -18.84
N THR A 499 15.07 46.13 -19.64
CA THR A 499 13.92 46.98 -19.34
C THR A 499 13.39 46.60 -17.96
N SER A 500 12.87 47.58 -17.21
CA SER A 500 12.26 47.34 -15.89
C SER A 500 11.18 46.25 -15.95
N GLU A 501 10.44 46.16 -17.06
CA GLU A 501 9.52 45.07 -17.37
C GLU A 501 10.18 43.68 -17.41
N ALA A 502 11.33 43.53 -18.06
CA ALA A 502 12.04 42.26 -18.12
C ALA A 502 12.49 41.81 -16.71
N ARG A 503 12.87 42.76 -15.84
CA ARG A 503 13.22 42.50 -14.44
C ARG A 503 12.01 42.06 -13.62
N ALA A 504 10.87 42.75 -13.77
CA ALA A 504 9.62 42.37 -13.10
C ALA A 504 9.13 40.97 -13.53
N ASN A 505 9.16 40.66 -14.84
CA ASN A 505 8.80 39.34 -15.37
C ASN A 505 9.74 38.23 -14.85
N LEU A 506 11.05 38.51 -14.76
CA LEU A 506 12.01 37.58 -14.18
C LEU A 506 11.74 37.35 -12.69
N ALA A 507 11.48 38.40 -11.91
CA ALA A 507 11.14 38.31 -10.49
C ALA A 507 9.83 37.54 -10.27
N LEU A 508 8.82 37.74 -11.13
CA LEU A 508 7.56 37.00 -11.08
C LEU A 508 7.77 35.50 -11.36
N LYS A 509 8.61 35.18 -12.34
CA LYS A 509 8.98 33.78 -12.62
C LYS A 509 9.71 33.15 -11.43
N GLN A 510 10.67 33.85 -10.84
CA GLN A 510 11.37 33.37 -9.63
C GLN A 510 10.42 33.16 -8.45
N LEU A 511 9.45 34.05 -8.25
CA LEU A 511 8.40 33.88 -7.23
C LEU A 511 7.57 32.62 -7.48
N LYS A 512 7.13 32.39 -8.72
CA LYS A 512 6.39 31.17 -9.10
C LYS A 512 7.20 29.90 -8.83
N ASP A 513 8.47 29.90 -9.24
CA ASP A 513 9.36 28.74 -9.08
C ASP A 513 9.60 28.43 -7.59
N THR A 514 9.86 29.45 -6.77
CA THR A 514 10.09 29.28 -5.32
C THR A 514 8.82 28.88 -4.54
N ILE A 515 7.63 29.38 -4.90
CA ILE A 515 6.37 28.90 -4.30
C ILE A 515 6.12 27.43 -4.65
N THR A 516 6.44 27.03 -5.88
CA THR A 516 6.29 25.64 -6.31
C THR A 516 7.22 24.71 -5.52
N GLU A 517 8.48 25.14 -5.30
CA GLU A 517 9.44 24.40 -4.47
C GLU A 517 8.98 24.27 -3.00
N ALA A 518 8.45 25.34 -2.41
CA ALA A 518 7.90 25.30 -1.04
C ALA A 518 6.72 24.33 -0.95
N ARG A 519 5.80 24.37 -1.91
CA ARG A 519 4.66 23.44 -2.00
C ARG A 519 5.12 21.99 -2.10
N ASP A 520 6.10 21.70 -2.96
CA ASP A 520 6.61 20.35 -3.15
C ASP A 520 7.36 19.83 -1.91
N SER A 521 8.04 20.72 -1.17
CA SER A 521 8.69 20.41 0.11
C SER A 521 7.64 20.03 1.18
N VAL A 522 6.55 20.78 1.28
CA VAL A 522 5.43 20.48 2.20
C VAL A 522 4.72 19.18 1.81
N SER A 523 4.50 18.96 0.51
CA SER A 523 3.94 17.70 0.01
C SER A 523 4.84 16.50 0.32
N THR A 524 6.16 16.69 0.26
CA THR A 524 7.13 15.68 0.67
C THR A 524 7.01 15.41 2.16
N ALA A 525 6.97 16.46 3.00
CA ALA A 525 6.79 16.34 4.44
C ALA A 525 5.53 15.54 4.82
N GLN A 526 4.39 15.75 4.13
CA GLN A 526 3.16 14.98 4.35
C GLN A 526 3.30 13.47 4.06
N SER A 527 4.27 13.08 3.24
CA SER A 527 4.50 11.69 2.85
C SER A 527 5.57 10.98 3.69
N VAL A 528 6.30 11.72 4.52
CA VAL A 528 7.33 11.17 5.40
C VAL A 528 6.69 10.74 6.71
N ARG A 529 6.96 9.51 7.15
CA ARG A 529 6.61 9.07 8.50
C ARG A 529 7.67 9.58 9.46
N PHE A 530 7.27 10.39 10.44
CA PHE A 530 8.17 10.95 11.43
C PHE A 530 8.38 9.95 12.57
N PRO A 531 9.57 9.32 12.70
CA PRO A 531 9.82 8.33 13.74
C PRO A 531 9.81 8.92 15.15
N ASP A 532 9.95 10.25 15.25
CA ASP A 532 10.04 11.04 16.48
C ASP A 532 8.66 11.26 17.13
N ILE A 533 7.56 11.09 16.38
CA ILE A 533 6.20 11.17 16.92
C ILE A 533 5.73 9.77 17.32
N GLN A 534 5.69 9.49 18.63
CA GLN A 534 5.05 8.28 19.15
C GLN A 534 3.55 8.46 19.42
N ASP A 535 3.10 9.70 19.62
CA ASP A 535 1.71 10.03 19.94
C ASP A 535 0.87 10.27 18.67
N GLN A 536 -0.09 9.38 18.42
CA GLN A 536 -0.97 9.44 17.25
C GLN A 536 -1.77 10.75 17.16
N SER A 537 -2.15 11.35 18.30
CA SER A 537 -2.91 12.59 18.31
C SER A 537 -2.12 13.76 17.72
N ARG A 538 -0.81 13.81 17.96
CA ARG A 538 0.09 14.82 17.42
C ARG A 538 0.35 14.61 15.95
N TYR A 539 0.49 13.36 15.53
CA TYR A 539 0.63 13.05 14.11
C TYR A 539 -0.58 13.57 13.32
N ILE A 540 -1.79 13.43 13.87
CA ILE A 540 -3.02 13.97 13.27
C ILE A 540 -2.98 15.51 13.24
N ALA A 541 -2.57 16.16 14.32
CA ALA A 541 -2.46 17.63 14.38
C ALA A 541 -1.45 18.17 13.35
N VAL A 542 -0.24 17.59 13.31
CA VAL A 542 0.81 17.92 12.33
C VAL A 542 0.32 17.73 10.91
N ASN A 543 -0.29 16.59 10.61
CA ASN A 543 -0.82 16.33 9.26
C ASN A 543 -1.88 17.36 8.88
N THR A 544 -2.69 17.79 9.85
CA THR A 544 -3.67 18.87 9.64
C THR A 544 -2.99 20.21 9.35
N HIS A 545 -1.95 20.59 10.09
CA HIS A 545 -1.19 21.81 9.83
C HIS A 545 -0.51 21.78 8.44
N LEU A 546 0.11 20.65 8.07
CA LEU A 546 0.72 20.48 6.75
C LEU A 546 -0.32 20.58 5.61
N ARG A 547 -1.56 20.11 5.81
CA ARG A 547 -2.65 20.30 4.84
C ARG A 547 -3.04 21.76 4.68
N HIS A 548 -3.16 22.49 5.78
CA HIS A 548 -3.44 23.94 5.73
C HIS A 548 -2.30 24.69 5.03
N LEU A 549 -1.05 24.33 5.33
CA LEU A 549 0.14 24.90 4.69
C LEU A 549 0.13 24.67 3.18
N LEU A 550 -0.20 23.45 2.75
CA LEU A 550 -0.33 23.11 1.33
C LEU A 550 -1.41 23.96 0.63
N ALA A 551 -2.59 24.09 1.25
CA ALA A 551 -3.70 24.87 0.70
C ALA A 551 -3.37 26.37 0.55
N ILE A 552 -2.64 26.94 1.51
CA ILE A 552 -2.16 28.32 1.44
C ILE A 552 -1.17 28.50 0.28
N LEU A 553 -0.23 27.58 0.12
CA LEU A 553 0.76 27.63 -0.96
C LEU A 553 0.11 27.44 -2.35
N ASP A 554 -0.90 26.57 -2.46
CA ASP A 554 -1.70 26.42 -3.68
C ASP A 554 -2.46 27.70 -4.04
N THR A 555 -3.01 28.38 -3.04
CA THR A 555 -3.70 29.68 -3.22
C THR A 555 -2.71 30.76 -3.67
N ALA A 556 -1.54 30.84 -3.06
CA ALA A 556 -0.48 31.78 -3.44
C ALA A 556 0.03 31.52 -4.87
N LEU A 557 0.19 30.25 -5.24
CA LEU A 557 0.60 29.85 -6.58
C LEU A 557 -0.47 30.22 -7.63
N THR A 558 -1.75 30.03 -7.30
CA THR A 558 -2.87 30.40 -8.17
C THR A 558 -2.92 31.91 -8.38
N ALA A 559 -2.77 32.71 -7.32
CA ALA A 559 -2.69 34.17 -7.41
C ALA A 559 -1.48 34.62 -8.26
N THR A 560 -0.32 33.97 -8.10
CA THR A 560 0.89 34.26 -8.89
C THR A 560 0.69 33.94 -10.37
N LYS A 561 0.03 32.81 -10.69
CA LYS A 561 -0.33 32.46 -12.07
C LYS A 561 -1.31 33.46 -12.67
N SER A 562 -2.33 33.88 -11.90
CA SER A 562 -3.28 34.92 -12.34
C SER A 562 -2.57 36.24 -12.64
N LEU A 563 -1.63 36.65 -11.80
CA LEU A 563 -0.82 37.85 -12.01
C LEU A 563 0.06 37.75 -13.27
N SER A 564 0.58 36.56 -13.57
CA SER A 564 1.33 36.30 -14.80
C SER A 564 0.47 36.32 -16.06
N MET A 565 -0.79 35.88 -15.97
CA MET A 565 -1.71 35.84 -17.12
C MET A 565 -2.37 37.19 -17.41
N SER A 566 -2.55 38.03 -16.40
CA SER A 566 -3.21 39.34 -16.56
C SER A 566 -2.44 40.33 -17.43
N GLY A 567 -1.21 40.01 -17.83
CA GLY A 567 -0.36 40.93 -18.56
C GLY A 567 -0.05 42.20 -17.76
N ALA A 568 -0.26 42.22 -16.44
CA ALA A 568 -0.07 43.40 -15.61
C ALA A 568 1.38 43.93 -15.62
N CYS A 569 2.34 43.10 -16.03
CA CYS A 569 3.73 43.51 -16.26
C CYS A 569 4.02 43.95 -17.70
N GLN A 570 3.12 43.70 -18.66
CA GLN A 570 3.25 44.24 -20.01
C GLN A 570 2.89 45.72 -19.96
N LEU A 571 3.92 46.57 -19.93
CA LEU A 571 3.74 47.99 -20.16
C LEU A 571 3.05 48.09 -21.52
N HIS A 572 1.79 48.54 -21.52
CA HIS A 572 1.09 48.85 -22.74
C HIS A 572 1.90 50.00 -23.35
N ARG A 573 2.83 49.64 -24.24
CA ARG A 573 3.70 50.54 -24.96
C ARG A 573 2.71 51.46 -25.65
N ARG A 574 2.41 52.63 -25.03
CA ARG A 574 1.57 53.66 -25.61
C ARG A 574 2.18 53.81 -27.00
N ARG A 575 1.51 53.26 -28.01
CA ARG A 575 1.82 53.55 -29.40
C ARG A 575 1.69 55.05 -29.38
N GLY A 576 2.83 55.74 -29.38
CA GLY A 576 2.84 57.19 -29.42
C GLY A 576 1.85 57.52 -30.50
N TYR A 577 0.79 58.25 -30.12
CA TYR A 577 -0.09 58.88 -31.07
C TYR A 577 0.86 59.63 -32.00
N ARG A 578 1.23 59.02 -33.13
CA ARG A 578 1.76 59.79 -34.25
C ARG A 578 0.59 60.68 -34.56
N HIS A 579 0.72 61.95 -34.20
CA HIS A 579 -0.16 62.98 -34.73
C HIS A 579 -0.34 62.67 -36.23
N PRO A 580 -1.57 62.55 -36.73
CA PRO A 580 -1.77 62.64 -38.16
C PRO A 580 -1.25 64.03 -38.54
N THR A 581 -0.09 64.09 -39.17
CA THR A 581 0.36 65.29 -39.87
C THR A 581 -0.73 65.59 -40.90
N TYR A 582 -1.51 66.63 -40.62
CA TYR A 582 -2.29 67.34 -41.62
C TYR A 582 -1.31 67.79 -42.70
N VAL A 583 -1.31 67.10 -43.84
CA VAL A 583 -0.76 67.63 -45.08
C VAL A 583 -1.89 68.43 -45.71
N GLN A 584 -1.80 69.75 -45.52
CA GLN A 584 -2.62 70.74 -46.19
C GLN A 584 -1.95 71.03 -47.54
N GLU A 585 -2.70 70.90 -48.64
CA GLU A 585 -2.30 71.35 -49.98
C GLU A 585 -1.91 72.83 -49.98
N LEU A 586 -0.83 73.19 -50.70
CA LEU A 586 -0.77 74.38 -51.58
C LEU A 586 0.54 74.45 -52.38
N LYS A 587 0.35 74.60 -53.71
CA LYS A 587 1.27 74.75 -54.85
C LYS A 587 1.87 73.50 -55.48
#